data_AF-A0A9E0XV94-F1
#
_entry.id   AF-A0A9E0XV94-F1
#
_cell.length_a   1.000
_cell.length_b   1.000
_cell.length_c   1.000
_cell.angle_alpha   90.00
_cell.angle_beta   90.00
_cell.angle_gamma   90.00
#
_symmetry.space_group_name_H-M   'P 1'
#
loop_
_entity.id
_entity.type
_entity.pdbx_description
1 polymer ?
#
loop_
_entity_poly.entity_id
_entity_poly.type
_entity_poly.pdbx_seq_one_letter_code
_entity_poly.pdbx_strand_id
1 'polypeptide(L)'
;MQVVIALIVTPDGFPLAYELLPGNTLDKQTLTDSFAKIEGQYGKAERVWVMDRAIPTEATLALMRAADPPVHYLVGTPKGRFSKLETSFLTKPWAAVREEVTVKLLNHDAELYVLALSAGRQDKNGPCVGAASNASANASRSCSAKHSAAMSSY
;
A
#
# COMPACT_ATOMS: atom_id res chain seq x y z
N MET A 1 17.56 -8.08 16.11
CA MET A 1 16.99 -8.98 15.08
C MET A 1 15.67 -8.35 14.67
N GLN A 2 15.47 -8.05 13.39
CA GLN A 2 14.22 -7.50 12.85
C GLN A 2 13.62 -8.56 11.92
N VAL A 3 12.30 -8.69 11.88
CA VAL A 3 11.60 -9.64 11.01
C VAL A 3 10.49 -8.89 10.27
N VAL A 4 10.35 -9.18 8.97
CA VAL A 4 9.22 -8.71 8.17
C VAL A 4 8.29 -9.89 7.92
N ILE A 5 6.99 -9.68 8.14
CA ILE A 5 5.97 -10.69 7.89
C ILE A 5 5.17 -10.24 6.67
N ALA A 6 5.15 -11.07 5.63
CA ALA A 6 4.29 -10.89 4.47
C ALA A 6 3.06 -11.80 4.63
N LEU A 7 1.91 -11.21 4.93
CA LEU A 7 0.63 -11.90 5.05
C LEU A 7 -0.13 -11.82 3.73
N ILE A 8 -0.56 -12.96 3.21
CA ILE A 8 -1.39 -13.04 2.01
C ILE A 8 -2.83 -13.25 2.46
N VAL A 9 -3.72 -12.35 2.04
CA VAL A 9 -5.13 -12.37 2.40
C VAL A 9 -6.03 -12.37 1.17
N THR A 10 -7.20 -12.97 1.31
CA THR A 10 -8.31 -12.82 0.37
C THR A 10 -8.85 -11.38 0.41
N PRO A 11 -9.62 -10.94 -0.60
CA PRO A 11 -10.29 -9.63 -0.56
C PRO A 11 -11.17 -9.44 0.67
N ASP A 12 -11.76 -10.52 1.20
CA ASP A 12 -12.59 -10.53 2.40
C ASP A 12 -11.78 -10.49 3.70
N GLY A 13 -10.44 -10.49 3.62
CA GLY A 13 -9.53 -10.41 4.76
C GLY A 13 -9.18 -11.76 5.39
N PHE A 14 -9.49 -12.88 4.75
CA PHE A 14 -9.11 -14.20 5.26
C PHE A 14 -7.64 -14.50 4.94
N PRO A 15 -6.82 -14.91 5.92
CA PRO A 15 -5.43 -15.26 5.68
C PRO A 15 -5.36 -16.56 4.87
N LEU A 16 -4.61 -16.52 3.76
CA LEU A 16 -4.27 -17.70 2.97
C LEU A 16 -2.91 -18.26 3.40
N ALA A 17 -1.94 -17.39 3.65
CA ALA A 17 -0.58 -17.77 3.99
C ALA A 17 0.20 -16.61 4.61
N TYR A 18 1.32 -16.94 5.26
CA TYR A 18 2.31 -15.97 5.71
C TYR A 18 3.72 -16.40 5.32
N GLU A 19 4.57 -15.43 5.01
CA GLU A 19 5.98 -15.61 4.70
C GLU A 19 6.81 -14.78 5.68
N LEU A 20 7.84 -15.39 6.27
CA LEU A 20 8.81 -14.71 7.13
C LEU A 20 9.99 -14.25 6.28
N LEU A 21 10.21 -12.94 6.24
CA LEU A 21 11.29 -12.31 5.51
C LEU A 21 12.34 -11.79 6.51
N PRO A 22 13.64 -11.94 6.21
CA PRO A 22 14.70 -11.40 7.05
C PRO A 22 14.57 -9.88 7.10
N GLY A 23 14.59 -9.26 8.29
CA GLY A 23 14.30 -7.84 8.47
C GLY A 23 15.32 -6.86 7.89
N ASN A 24 16.36 -7.34 7.20
CA ASN A 24 17.20 -6.51 6.34
C ASN A 24 16.54 -6.25 4.96
N THR A 25 15.20 -6.35 4.89
CA THR A 25 14.36 -6.33 3.68
C THR A 25 14.32 -4.97 2.97
N LEU A 26 15.05 -3.97 3.48
CA LEU A 26 15.34 -2.73 2.75
C LEU A 26 16.21 -2.98 1.51
N ASP A 27 16.86 -4.13 1.41
CA ASP A 27 17.59 -4.53 0.23
C ASP A 27 16.63 -4.82 -0.94
N LYS A 28 16.84 -4.13 -2.06
CA LYS A 28 15.98 -4.17 -3.27
C LYS A 28 15.82 -5.59 -3.81
N GLN A 29 16.87 -6.41 -3.65
CA GLN A 29 16.90 -7.80 -4.09
C GLN A 29 15.88 -8.64 -3.30
N THR A 30 15.84 -8.48 -1.98
CA THR A 30 15.02 -9.32 -1.08
C THR A 30 13.53 -9.14 -1.32
N LEU A 31 13.05 -7.90 -1.55
CA LEU A 31 11.64 -7.65 -1.84
C LEU A 31 11.24 -8.21 -3.22
N THR A 32 12.11 -8.04 -4.23
CA THR A 32 11.86 -8.55 -5.58
C THR A 32 11.78 -10.08 -5.59
N ASP A 33 12.71 -10.74 -4.90
CA ASP A 33 12.73 -12.21 -4.76
C ASP A 33 11.50 -12.71 -4.01
N SER A 34 11.05 -11.98 -2.99
CA SER A 34 9.83 -12.28 -2.24
C SER A 34 8.58 -12.18 -3.12
N PHE A 35 8.50 -11.15 -3.97
CA PHE A 35 7.42 -11.02 -4.95
C PHE A 35 7.40 -12.20 -5.92
N ALA A 36 8.55 -12.54 -6.51
CA ALA A 36 8.67 -13.68 -7.42
C ALA A 36 8.30 -15.02 -6.75
N LYS A 37 8.70 -15.22 -5.50
CA LYS A 37 8.37 -16.42 -4.72
C LYS A 37 6.86 -16.53 -4.47
N ILE A 38 6.23 -15.43 -4.09
CA ILE A 38 4.78 -15.39 -3.83
C ILE A 38 3.99 -15.55 -5.13
N GLU A 39 4.45 -14.98 -6.24
CA GLU A 39 3.87 -15.24 -7.57
C GLU A 39 4.02 -16.70 -7.99
N GLY A 40 5.17 -17.32 -7.73
CA GLY A 40 5.40 -18.73 -8.04
C GLY A 40 4.48 -19.67 -7.25
N GLN A 41 4.24 -19.39 -5.97
CA GLN A 41 3.41 -20.23 -5.10
C GLN A 41 1.90 -20.01 -5.29
N TYR A 42 1.47 -18.76 -5.46
CA TYR A 42 0.04 -18.40 -5.46
C TYR A 42 -0.46 -17.85 -6.80
N GLY A 43 0.35 -17.94 -7.85
CA GLY A 43 0.05 -17.49 -9.19
C GLY A 43 0.10 -15.97 -9.40
N LYS A 44 0.08 -15.58 -10.67
CA LYS A 44 -0.04 -14.18 -11.14
C LYS A 44 -1.46 -13.66 -10.91
N ALA A 45 -1.84 -13.44 -9.66
CA ALA A 45 -3.06 -12.71 -9.35
C ALA A 45 -2.78 -11.19 -9.43
N GLU A 46 -3.75 -10.40 -9.91
CA GLU A 46 -3.72 -8.93 -9.82
C GLU A 46 -3.78 -8.50 -8.35
N ARG A 47 -2.62 -8.53 -7.67
CA ARG A 47 -2.48 -8.33 -6.24
C ARG A 47 -2.20 -6.88 -5.91
N VAL A 48 -2.74 -6.43 -4.78
CA VAL A 48 -2.37 -5.15 -4.18
C VAL A 48 -1.48 -5.41 -2.97
N TRP A 49 -0.27 -4.86 -3.01
CA TRP A 49 0.69 -4.90 -1.91
C TRP A 49 0.47 -3.74 -0.96
N VAL A 50 0.08 -4.03 0.27
CA VAL A 50 -0.04 -3.05 1.35
C VAL A 50 1.25 -3.10 2.16
N MET A 51 2.00 -2.00 2.22
CA MET A 51 3.29 -1.99 2.90
C MET A 51 3.41 -0.78 3.83
N ASP A 52 4.09 -0.97 4.96
CA ASP A 52 4.47 0.16 5.80
C ASP A 52 5.44 1.09 5.09
N ARG A 53 5.41 2.38 5.46
CA ARG A 53 6.27 3.43 4.90
C ARG A 53 7.78 3.16 4.97
N ALA A 54 8.19 2.27 5.88
CA ALA A 54 9.60 1.97 6.16
C ALA A 54 10.10 0.77 5.33
N ILE A 55 9.22 0.08 4.59
CA ILE A 55 9.55 -1.16 3.89
C ILE A 55 10.04 -0.88 2.46
N PRO A 56 9.26 -0.20 1.58
CA PRO A 56 9.71 0.02 0.21
C PRO A 56 10.55 1.29 0.08
N THR A 57 11.61 1.21 -0.72
CA THR A 57 12.32 2.39 -1.22
C THR A 57 11.68 2.89 -2.52
N GLU A 58 11.91 4.15 -2.91
CA GLU A 58 11.42 4.69 -4.19
C GLU A 58 11.91 3.87 -5.39
N ALA A 59 13.13 3.34 -5.33
CA ALA A 59 13.67 2.47 -6.36
C ALA A 59 12.87 1.15 -6.47
N THR A 60 12.45 0.57 -5.34
CA THR A 60 11.58 -0.62 -5.33
C THR A 60 10.21 -0.29 -5.92
N LEU A 61 9.61 0.85 -5.55
CA LEU A 61 8.33 1.29 -6.13
C LEU A 61 8.43 1.56 -7.63
N ALA A 62 9.56 2.09 -8.12
CA ALA A 62 9.82 2.24 -9.55
C ALA A 62 9.86 0.88 -10.28
N LEU A 63 10.51 -0.13 -9.71
CA LEU A 63 10.51 -1.49 -10.26
C LEU A 63 9.11 -2.09 -10.28
N MET A 64 8.33 -1.93 -9.21
CA MET A 64 6.95 -2.39 -9.14
C MET A 64 6.07 -1.76 -10.23
N ARG A 65 6.26 -0.47 -10.52
CA ARG A 65 5.56 0.25 -11.60
C ARG A 65 5.98 -0.23 -12.99
N ALA A 66 7.25 -0.60 -13.16
CA ALA A 66 7.83 -1.03 -14.44
C ALA A 66 7.64 -2.53 -14.74
N ALA A 67 7.19 -3.33 -13.76
CA ALA A 67 6.93 -4.75 -13.94
C ALA A 67 5.82 -5.02 -14.98
N ASP A 68 5.84 -6.21 -15.57
CA ASP A 68 4.84 -6.66 -16.54
C ASP A 68 4.18 -7.99 -16.11
N PRO A 69 2.91 -7.98 -15.65
CA PRO A 69 2.04 -6.80 -15.49
C PRO A 69 2.47 -5.90 -14.31
N PRO A 70 2.07 -4.60 -14.28
CA PRO A 70 2.44 -3.69 -13.20
C PRO A 70 1.97 -4.17 -11.83
N VAL A 71 2.88 -4.12 -10.84
CA VAL A 71 2.55 -4.51 -9.47
C VAL A 71 1.84 -3.35 -8.77
N HIS A 72 0.63 -3.60 -8.25
CA HIS A 72 -0.16 -2.60 -7.54
C HIS A 72 0.21 -2.53 -6.06
N TYR A 73 0.20 -1.33 -5.49
CA TYR A 73 0.56 -1.13 -4.09
C TYR A 73 -0.22 0.00 -3.40
N LEU A 74 -0.22 -0.06 -2.07
CA LEU A 74 -0.62 0.98 -1.13
C LEU A 74 0.47 1.07 -0.05
N VAL A 75 1.09 2.23 0.09
CA VAL A 75 2.21 2.45 1.02
C VAL A 75 1.93 3.65 1.89
N GLY A 76 2.24 3.55 3.18
CA GLY A 76 2.20 4.71 4.07
C GLY A 76 3.14 5.82 3.60
N THR A 77 2.68 7.08 3.56
CA THR A 77 3.54 8.17 3.09
C THR A 77 4.56 8.59 4.17
N PRO A 78 5.86 8.70 3.86
CA PRO A 78 6.86 9.24 4.80
C PRO A 78 6.52 10.65 5.26
N LYS A 79 6.77 10.98 6.53
CA LYS A 79 6.39 12.27 7.14
C LYS A 79 6.90 13.49 6.35
N GLY A 80 8.15 13.45 5.88
CA GLY A 80 8.74 14.55 5.11
C GLY A 80 8.18 14.70 3.69
N ARG A 81 7.58 13.64 3.11
CA ARG A 81 6.85 13.73 1.84
C ARG A 81 5.44 14.25 2.07
N PHE A 82 4.78 13.82 3.15
CA PHE A 82 3.46 14.33 3.54
C PHE A 82 3.47 15.84 3.78
N SER A 83 4.44 16.38 4.51
CA SER A 83 4.52 17.82 4.80
C SER A 83 4.60 18.70 3.55
N LYS A 84 5.08 18.16 2.42
CA LYS A 84 5.10 18.87 1.12
C LYS A 84 3.75 18.83 0.41
N LEU A 85 2.91 17.84 0.71
CA LEU A 85 1.62 17.60 0.08
C LEU A 85 0.45 18.15 0.87
N GLU A 86 0.65 18.43 2.16
CA GLU A 86 -0.39 18.88 3.09
C GLU A 86 -1.17 20.08 2.56
N THR A 87 -0.47 21.10 2.07
CA THR A 87 -1.10 22.30 1.46
C THR A 87 -1.98 21.95 0.27
N SER A 88 -1.53 21.02 -0.58
CA SER A 88 -2.28 20.57 -1.75
C SER A 88 -3.57 19.84 -1.36
N PHE A 89 -3.57 19.11 -0.24
CA PHE A 89 -4.76 18.46 0.29
C PHE A 89 -5.80 19.44 0.85
N LEU A 90 -5.41 20.61 1.34
CA LEU A 90 -6.36 21.59 1.88
C LEU A 90 -7.43 21.98 0.85
N THR A 91 -7.03 22.11 -0.41
CA THR A 91 -7.91 22.49 -1.52
C THR A 91 -8.79 21.35 -2.08
N LYS A 92 -8.56 20.10 -1.65
CA LYS A 92 -9.33 18.95 -2.15
C LYS A 92 -10.61 18.72 -1.33
N PRO A 93 -11.73 18.34 -1.97
CA PRO A 93 -12.96 18.01 -1.28
C PRO A 93 -12.82 16.69 -0.54
N TRP A 94 -13.55 16.56 0.57
CA TRP A 94 -13.77 15.28 1.23
C TRP A 94 -14.79 14.44 0.46
N ALA A 95 -14.54 13.14 0.34
CA ALA A 95 -15.48 12.16 -0.20
C ALA A 95 -15.72 11.06 0.84
N ALA A 96 -16.99 10.71 1.08
CA ALA A 96 -17.34 9.57 1.91
C ALA A 96 -17.12 8.26 1.15
N VAL A 97 -16.45 7.30 1.78
CA VAL A 97 -16.20 5.96 1.22
C VAL A 97 -17.02 4.90 1.96
N ARG A 98 -17.16 5.07 3.28
CA ARG A 98 -18.03 4.31 4.19
C ARG A 98 -18.57 5.24 5.26
N GLU A 99 -19.55 4.79 6.02
CA GLU A 99 -20.29 5.59 7.03
C GLU A 99 -19.36 6.38 7.98
N GLU A 100 -18.22 5.79 8.36
CA GLU A 100 -17.24 6.43 9.25
C GLU A 100 -15.93 6.84 8.59
N VAL A 101 -15.78 6.66 7.27
CA VAL A 101 -14.50 6.87 6.56
C VAL A 101 -14.68 7.90 5.44
N THR A 102 -13.98 9.03 5.59
CA THR A 102 -13.89 10.08 4.58
C THR A 102 -12.46 10.20 4.06
N VAL A 103 -12.32 10.53 2.78
CA VAL A 103 -11.00 10.64 2.13
C VAL A 103 -10.85 11.92 1.32
N LYS A 104 -9.62 12.41 1.20
CA LYS A 104 -9.22 13.34 0.14
C LYS A 104 -8.29 12.63 -0.83
N LEU A 105 -8.46 12.94 -2.11
CA LEU A 105 -7.71 12.34 -3.21
C LEU A 105 -6.82 13.41 -3.88
N LEU A 106 -5.55 13.07 -4.09
CA LEU A 106 -4.56 13.95 -4.73
C LEU A 106 -3.69 13.15 -5.70
N ASN A 107 -3.83 13.40 -7.00
CA ASN A 107 -2.91 12.87 -8.00
C ASN A 107 -1.62 13.70 -8.00
N HIS A 108 -0.47 13.06 -7.82
CA HIS A 108 0.85 13.69 -7.84
C HIS A 108 1.94 12.68 -8.24
N ASP A 109 2.89 13.07 -9.09
CA ASP A 109 4.05 12.25 -9.50
C ASP A 109 3.71 10.81 -9.91
N ALA A 110 2.65 10.65 -10.72
CA ALA A 110 2.11 9.36 -11.20
C ALA A 110 1.53 8.42 -10.11
N GLU A 111 1.31 8.95 -8.91
CA GLU A 111 0.65 8.25 -7.81
C GLU A 111 -0.64 8.98 -7.40
N LEU A 112 -1.54 8.22 -6.78
CA LEU A 112 -2.68 8.76 -6.08
C LEU A 112 -2.37 8.75 -4.59
N TYR A 113 -2.32 9.93 -4.01
CA TYR A 113 -2.26 10.09 -2.57
C TYR A 113 -3.67 10.15 -1.99
N VAL A 114 -3.89 9.39 -0.92
CA VAL A 114 -5.15 9.26 -0.20
C VAL A 114 -4.93 9.70 1.24
N LEU A 115 -5.57 10.79 1.64
CA LEU A 115 -5.68 11.22 3.03
C LEU A 115 -6.99 10.67 3.58
N ALA A 116 -6.91 9.68 4.47
CA ALA A 116 -8.07 9.05 5.08
C ALA A 116 -8.29 9.52 6.52
N LEU A 117 -9.54 9.84 6.83
CA LEU A 117 -10.02 10.18 8.16
C LEU A 117 -11.13 9.19 8.52
N SER A 118 -10.93 8.46 9.61
CA SER A 118 -11.95 7.57 10.19
C SER A 118 -12.38 8.06 11.56
N ALA A 119 -13.68 8.12 11.82
CA ALA A 119 -14.22 8.56 13.12
C ALA A 119 -13.65 7.72 14.30
N GLY A 120 -13.57 6.39 14.15
CA GLY A 120 -13.02 5.49 15.17
C GLY A 120 -11.50 5.56 15.46
N ARG A 121 -10.72 6.38 14.74
CA ARG A 121 -9.27 6.61 15.03
C ARG A 121 -8.95 7.99 15.60
N GLN A 122 -9.92 8.91 15.66
CA GLN A 122 -9.65 10.30 16.08
C GLN A 122 -8.99 10.38 17.46
N ASP A 123 -9.28 9.43 18.35
CA ASP A 123 -8.80 9.44 19.73
C ASP A 123 -7.38 8.90 19.94
N LYS A 124 -6.75 8.29 18.92
CA LYS A 124 -5.46 7.60 19.10
C LYS A 124 -4.33 8.05 18.20
N ASN A 125 -4.59 8.45 16.96
CA ASN A 125 -3.59 8.93 15.99
C ASN A 125 -4.36 9.62 14.85
N GLY A 126 -4.04 10.87 14.51
CA GLY A 126 -4.76 11.67 13.51
C GLY A 126 -4.87 11.06 12.09
N PRO A 127 -5.30 11.85 11.09
CA PRO A 127 -5.58 11.33 9.76
C PRO A 127 -4.37 10.62 9.13
N CYS A 128 -4.62 9.51 8.42
CA CYS A 128 -3.60 8.66 7.83
C CYS A 128 -3.43 8.99 6.35
N VAL A 129 -2.19 8.99 5.85
CA VAL A 129 -1.89 9.28 4.44
C VAL A 129 -1.17 8.10 3.82
N GLY A 130 -1.72 7.60 2.71
CA GLY A 130 -1.10 6.58 1.88
C GLY A 130 -0.87 7.08 0.46
N ALA A 131 0.18 6.57 -0.18
CA ALA A 131 0.39 6.66 -1.62
C ALA A 131 0.00 5.33 -2.25
N ALA A 132 -0.82 5.36 -3.29
CA ALA A 132 -1.22 4.21 -4.07
C ALA A 132 -0.79 4.41 -5.52
N SER A 133 -0.40 3.33 -6.19
CA SER A 133 -0.18 3.41 -7.63
C SER A 133 -1.50 3.75 -8.35
N ASN A 134 -1.46 4.58 -9.39
CA ASN A 134 -2.68 5.02 -10.10
C ASN A 134 -3.54 3.86 -10.65
N ALA A 135 -2.91 2.73 -10.99
CA ALA A 135 -3.63 1.52 -11.40
C ALA A 135 -4.36 0.83 -10.23
N SER A 136 -3.79 0.88 -9.01
CA SER A 136 -4.42 0.41 -7.77
C SER A 136 -5.67 1.25 -7.40
N ALA A 137 -5.60 2.55 -7.67
CA ALA A 137 -6.71 3.48 -7.41
C ALA A 137 -7.93 3.29 -8.31
N ASN A 138 -7.74 2.86 -9.57
CA ASN A 138 -8.84 2.47 -10.45
C ASN A 138 -9.38 1.09 -10.08
N ALA A 139 -8.52 0.18 -9.62
CA ALA A 139 -8.91 -1.13 -9.13
C ALA A 139 -9.80 -1.07 -7.87
N SER A 140 -9.58 -0.10 -6.97
CA SER A 140 -10.41 0.06 -5.77
C SER A 140 -11.86 0.48 -6.05
N ARG A 141 -12.16 0.98 -7.27
CA ARG A 141 -13.53 1.30 -7.71
C ARG A 141 -14.31 0.10 -8.27
N SER A 142 -13.64 -1.02 -8.58
CA SER A 142 -14.26 -2.22 -9.19
C SER A 142 -14.01 -3.53 -8.42
N CYS A 143 -13.47 -3.45 -7.20
CA CYS A 143 -12.80 -4.57 -6.55
C CYS A 143 -13.77 -5.62 -5.96
N SER A 144 -14.08 -6.67 -6.72
CA SER A 144 -14.75 -7.88 -6.22
C SER A 144 -13.86 -9.15 -6.28
N ALA A 145 -12.58 -9.05 -6.66
CA ALA A 145 -11.74 -10.24 -6.91
C ALA A 145 -10.21 -10.08 -6.71
N LYS A 146 -9.71 -9.13 -5.88
CA LYS A 146 -8.25 -8.92 -5.73
C LYS A 146 -7.71 -9.38 -4.37
N HIS A 147 -6.84 -10.39 -4.39
CA HIS A 147 -6.08 -10.80 -3.22
C HIS A 147 -5.11 -9.69 -2.81
N SER A 148 -4.95 -9.45 -1.50
CA SER A 148 -4.04 -8.43 -0.98
C SER A 148 -2.90 -9.09 -0.21
N ALA A 149 -1.71 -8.50 -0.28
CA ALA A 149 -0.57 -8.94 0.50
C ALA A 149 -0.11 -7.79 1.40
N ALA A 150 -0.12 -8.00 2.72
CA ALA A 150 0.30 -7.01 3.69
C ALA A 150 1.71 -7.33 4.19
N MET A 151 2.64 -6.38 4.10
CA MET A 151 3.95 -6.47 4.74
C MET A 151 4.03 -5.49 5.91
N SER A 152 4.35 -6.02 7.09
CA SER A 152 4.57 -5.25 8.31
C SER A 152 5.95 -5.57 8.88
N SER A 153 6.66 -4.54 9.34
CA SER A 153 7.93 -4.71 10.07
C SER A 153 7.67 -4.68 11.57
N TYR A 154 8.20 -5.66 12.31
CA TYR A 154 8.17 -5.71 13.78
C TYR A 154 9.57 -5.62 14.37
#